data_AF-A0A1T4S7G6-F1
#
_entry.id   AF-A0A1T4S7G6-F1
#
_cell.length_a   1.000
_cell.length_b   1.000
_cell.length_c   1.000
_cell.angle_alpha   90.00
_cell.angle_beta   90.00
_cell.angle_gamma   90.00
#
_symmetry.space_group_name_H-M   'P 1'
#
loop_
_entity.id
_entity.type
_entity.pdbx_description
1 polymer ?
#
loop_
_entity_poly.entity_id
_entity_poly.type
_entity_poly.pdbx_seq_one_letter_code
_entity_poly.pdbx_strand_id
1 'polypeptide(L)'
;MSSDRHLQPVNLPSGWSSTSWRGRAALQLPTYPDQTELEGVLSELRDLPPLVTSWEILALKQKLADAQEGKCFLLQGGDCAETFDACSSEVISNRLKVLLQMSLVLVHGLRKPVVRVGRFAGQYAKPRSADTETIGGVTLPSYRGDMVNGPSFDPEARRPDPRRMVKAMRVRP
;
A
#
# COMPACT_ATOMS: atom_id res chain seq x y z
N MET A 1 3.12 27.28 23.61
CA MET A 1 3.63 27.65 22.28
C MET A 1 4.41 26.45 21.76
N SER A 2 3.77 25.63 20.91
CA SER A 2 4.45 24.48 20.29
C SER A 2 5.43 25.03 19.28
N SER A 3 6.73 24.79 19.45
CA SER A 3 7.69 25.11 18.38
C SER A 3 7.31 24.26 17.18
N ASP A 4 6.98 24.87 16.05
CA ASP A 4 6.90 24.16 14.78
C ASP A 4 8.28 23.53 14.52
N ARG A 5 8.39 22.23 14.79
CA ARG A 5 9.60 21.47 14.53
C ARG A 5 9.78 21.43 13.02
N HIS A 6 10.75 22.20 12.52
CA HIS A 6 11.10 22.18 11.11
C HIS A 6 11.75 20.82 10.81
N LEU A 7 10.96 19.88 10.28
CA LEU A 7 11.41 18.52 9.98
C LEU A 7 12.44 18.55 8.83
N GLN A 8 13.73 18.52 9.17
CA GLN A 8 14.81 18.42 8.18
C GLN A 8 14.98 16.96 7.71
N PRO A 9 15.17 16.68 6.41
CA PRO A 9 15.59 15.37 5.95
C PRO A 9 17.00 15.07 6.44
N VAL A 10 17.23 13.87 6.96
CA VAL A 10 18.47 13.48 7.63
C VAL A 10 19.67 13.40 6.67
N ASN A 11 19.42 13.14 5.38
CA ASN A 11 20.33 13.32 4.24
C ASN A 11 19.56 12.93 2.97
N LEU A 12 19.44 13.82 1.98
CA LEU A 12 18.96 13.42 0.65
C LEU A 12 20.14 12.76 -0.10
N PRO A 13 20.01 11.50 -0.55
CA PRO A 13 21.08 10.88 -1.32
C PRO A 13 21.36 11.67 -2.60
N SER A 14 22.64 11.88 -2.92
CA SER A 14 23.03 12.52 -4.18
C SER A 14 22.50 11.72 -5.37
N GLY A 15 21.91 12.42 -6.34
CA GLY A 15 21.33 11.78 -7.53
C GLY A 15 19.99 11.07 -7.31
N TRP A 16 19.27 11.35 -6.22
CA TRP A 16 17.92 10.83 -6.04
C TRP A 16 16.95 11.39 -7.09
N SER A 17 16.17 10.50 -7.70
CA SER A 17 15.01 10.82 -8.53
C SER A 17 13.95 9.72 -8.38
N SER A 18 12.72 9.97 -8.84
CA SER A 18 11.64 8.97 -8.85
C SER A 18 11.95 7.74 -9.70
N THR A 19 12.95 7.81 -10.59
CA THR A 19 13.37 6.71 -11.48
C THR A 19 14.69 6.07 -11.06
N SER A 20 15.43 6.68 -10.13
CA SER A 20 16.76 6.21 -9.69
C SER A 20 16.78 4.77 -9.16
N TRP A 21 15.66 4.28 -8.61
CA TRP A 21 15.52 2.91 -8.13
C TRP A 21 15.65 1.85 -9.24
N ARG A 22 15.34 2.20 -10.50
CA ARG A 22 15.41 1.27 -11.65
C ARG A 22 16.83 0.81 -11.98
N GLY A 23 17.84 1.57 -11.53
CA GLY A 23 19.25 1.17 -11.63
C GLY A 23 19.71 0.20 -10.54
N ARG A 24 18.80 -0.26 -9.66
CA ARG A 24 19.09 -1.17 -8.55
C ARG A 24 18.38 -2.51 -8.75
N ALA A 25 18.89 -3.56 -8.12
CA ALA A 25 18.21 -4.85 -8.08
C ALA A 25 16.86 -4.71 -7.37
N ALA A 26 15.77 -5.01 -8.08
CA ALA A 26 14.41 -4.97 -7.58
C ALA A 26 13.79 -6.38 -7.65
N LEU A 27 13.48 -6.95 -6.50
CA LEU A 27 12.83 -8.25 -6.39
C LEU A 27 11.31 -8.10 -6.44
N GLN A 28 10.59 -9.19 -6.71
CA GLN A 28 9.12 -9.29 -6.64
C GLN A 28 8.33 -8.48 -7.67
N LEU A 29 8.99 -7.84 -8.63
CA LEU A 29 8.32 -7.16 -9.73
C LEU A 29 7.67 -8.19 -10.67
N PRO A 30 6.43 -7.94 -11.13
CA PRO A 30 5.85 -8.75 -12.18
C PRO A 30 6.51 -8.47 -13.53
N THR A 31 6.50 -9.49 -14.40
CA THR A 31 6.86 -9.34 -15.81
C THR A 31 5.58 -9.09 -16.61
N TYR A 32 5.39 -7.85 -17.06
CA TYR A 32 4.29 -7.51 -17.97
C TYR A 32 4.65 -7.90 -19.41
N PRO A 33 3.73 -8.56 -20.15
CA PRO A 33 4.02 -9.04 -21.50
C PRO A 33 4.10 -7.92 -22.55
N ASP A 34 3.39 -6.81 -22.34
CA ASP A 34 3.39 -5.65 -23.23
C ASP A 34 3.92 -4.41 -22.48
N GLN A 35 5.10 -3.94 -22.88
CA GLN A 35 5.73 -2.77 -22.28
C GLN A 35 5.10 -1.46 -22.75
N THR A 36 4.58 -1.40 -23.98
CA THR A 36 3.87 -0.23 -24.50
C THR A 36 2.56 -0.02 -23.75
N GLU A 37 1.84 -1.11 -23.44
CA GLU A 37 0.65 -1.06 -22.59
C GLU A 37 0.99 -0.56 -21.17
N LEU A 38 2.06 -1.10 -20.57
CA LEU A 38 2.53 -0.66 -19.27
C LEU A 38 2.86 0.84 -19.25
N GLU A 39 3.59 1.34 -20.24
CA GLU A 39 3.93 2.76 -20.36
C GLU A 39 2.69 3.64 -20.50
N GLY A 40 1.71 3.22 -21.29
CA GLY A 40 0.42 3.90 -21.42
C GLY A 40 -0.33 3.99 -20.10
N VAL A 41 -0.40 2.89 -19.35
CA VAL A 41 -1.00 2.86 -18.01
C VAL A 41 -0.25 3.77 -17.03
N LEU A 42 1.08 3.71 -17.02
CA LEU A 42 1.89 4.57 -16.16
C LEU A 42 1.70 6.06 -16.48
N SER A 43 1.42 6.42 -17.74
CA SER A 43 1.06 7.78 -18.11
C SER A 43 -0.30 8.17 -17.51
N GLU A 44 -1.32 7.34 -17.68
CA GLU A 44 -2.66 7.58 -17.11
C GLU A 44 -2.61 7.75 -15.58
N LEU A 45 -1.81 6.93 -14.89
CA LEU A 45 -1.64 7.02 -13.43
C LEU A 45 -1.02 8.34 -12.97
N ARG A 46 -0.17 8.98 -13.77
CA ARG A 46 0.43 10.28 -13.42
C ARG A 46 -0.58 11.41 -13.43
N ASP A 47 -1.64 11.28 -14.22
CA ASP A 47 -2.68 12.31 -14.36
C ASP A 47 -3.80 12.16 -13.31
N LEU A 48 -3.82 11.04 -12.57
CA LEU A 48 -4.79 10.85 -11.47
C LEU A 48 -4.43 11.71 -10.25
N PRO A 49 -5.43 12.22 -9.52
CA PRO A 49 -5.18 12.96 -8.29
C PRO A 49 -4.49 12.06 -7.25
N PRO A 50 -3.59 12.62 -6.42
CA PRO A 50 -2.91 11.85 -5.39
C PRO A 50 -3.90 11.37 -4.31
N LEU A 51 -3.59 10.24 -3.65
CA LEU A 51 -4.41 9.69 -2.57
C LEU A 51 -4.31 10.47 -1.26
N VAL A 52 -3.16 11.12 -1.05
CA VAL A 52 -2.85 11.93 0.13
C VAL A 52 -2.11 13.19 -0.30
N THR A 53 -2.20 14.21 0.52
CA THR A 53 -1.57 15.50 0.34
C THR A 53 -0.25 15.58 1.10
N SER A 54 0.63 16.51 0.72
CA SER A 54 1.93 16.70 1.37
C SER A 54 1.82 17.06 2.86
N TRP A 55 0.78 17.81 3.26
CA TRP A 55 0.62 18.22 4.66
C TRP A 55 0.16 17.07 5.55
N GLU A 56 -0.65 16.13 5.04
CA GLU A 56 -1.02 14.90 5.76
C GLU A 56 0.21 14.03 6.04
N ILE A 57 1.13 13.94 5.06
CA ILE A 57 2.40 13.22 5.21
C ILE A 57 3.27 13.87 6.30
N LEU A 58 3.42 15.20 6.27
CA LEU A 58 4.19 15.94 7.28
C LEU A 58 3.56 15.81 8.68
N ALA A 59 2.23 15.88 8.77
CA ALA A 59 1.51 15.69 10.02
C ALA A 59 1.70 14.27 10.58
N LEU A 60 1.65 13.23 9.73
CA LEU A 60 1.94 11.86 10.14
C LEU A 60 3.40 11.71 10.58
N LYS A 61 4.35 12.28 9.85
CA LYS A 61 5.78 12.26 10.21
C LYS A 61 6.02 12.85 11.60
N GLN A 62 5.35 13.98 11.92
CA GLN A 62 5.43 14.56 13.27
C GLN A 62 4.86 13.62 14.34
N LYS A 63 3.69 13.00 14.09
CA LYS A 63 3.10 12.02 14.99
C LYS A 63 3.98 10.79 15.23
N LEU A 64 4.71 10.32 14.20
CA LEU A 64 5.67 9.24 14.32
C LEU A 64 6.89 9.64 15.16
N ALA A 65 7.38 10.88 15.01
CA ALA A 65 8.44 11.41 15.88
C ALA A 65 7.99 11.49 17.35
N ASP A 66 6.76 11.90 17.60
CA ASP A 66 6.20 11.90 18.96
C ASP A 66 6.06 10.48 19.53
N ALA A 67 5.71 9.49 18.70
CA ALA A 67 5.66 8.09 19.11
C ALA A 67 7.05 7.55 19.47
N GLN A 68 8.08 7.90 18.68
CA GLN A 68 9.48 7.55 18.97
C GLN A 68 9.96 8.14 20.30
N GLU A 69 9.53 9.35 20.64
CA GLU A 69 9.81 10.00 21.94
C GLU A 69 8.93 9.46 23.08
N GLY A 70 8.06 8.47 22.81
CA GLY A 70 7.18 7.88 23.80
C GLY A 70 6.00 8.76 24.22
N LYS A 71 5.71 9.85 23.49
CA LYS A 71 4.61 10.78 23.78
C LYS A 71 3.24 10.23 23.35
N CYS A 72 3.21 9.36 22.34
CA CYS A 72 2.02 8.67 21.88
C CYS A 72 2.33 7.23 21.48
N PHE A 73 1.30 6.44 21.15
CA PHE A 73 1.43 5.05 20.70
C PHE A 73 0.92 4.92 19.26
N LEU A 74 1.60 4.14 18.42
CA LEU A 74 1.18 3.86 17.05
C LEU A 74 0.39 2.55 16.99
N LEU A 75 -0.87 2.61 16.59
CA LEU A 75 -1.69 1.46 16.26
C LEU A 75 -1.84 1.36 14.74
N GLN A 76 -1.26 0.32 14.15
CA GLN A 76 -1.43 0.00 12.74
C GLN A 76 -2.19 -1.32 12.57
N GLY A 77 -3.23 -1.33 11.74
CA GLY A 77 -4.07 -2.51 11.53
C GLY A 77 -4.87 -2.49 10.24
N GLY A 78 -5.22 -3.67 9.74
CA GLY A 78 -5.99 -3.87 8.51
C GLY A 78 -5.58 -5.16 7.81
N ASP A 79 -5.91 -5.29 6.53
CA ASP A 79 -5.78 -6.56 5.80
C ASP A 79 -4.32 -6.93 5.51
N CYS A 80 -4.09 -8.24 5.36
CA CYS A 80 -2.83 -8.75 4.82
C CYS A 80 -2.68 -8.33 3.35
N ALA A 81 -3.76 -8.48 2.58
CA ALA A 81 -3.94 -7.78 1.32
C ALA A 81 -5.41 -7.60 0.98
N GLU A 82 -5.70 -6.46 0.37
CA GLU A 82 -7.00 -6.13 -0.16
C GLU A 82 -7.25 -6.89 -1.47
N THR A 83 -8.52 -7.19 -1.73
CA THR A 83 -9.02 -7.62 -3.04
C THR A 83 -10.03 -6.60 -3.53
N PHE A 84 -10.18 -6.45 -4.84
CA PHE A 84 -11.14 -5.51 -5.41
C PHE A 84 -12.57 -5.84 -4.98
N ASP A 85 -12.91 -7.13 -4.87
CA ASP A 85 -14.25 -7.57 -4.48
C ASP A 85 -14.54 -7.33 -2.99
N ALA A 86 -13.52 -7.28 -2.14
CA ALA A 86 -13.66 -6.98 -0.70
C ALA A 86 -13.52 -5.48 -0.36
N CYS A 87 -13.43 -4.63 -1.39
CA CYS A 87 -13.42 -3.18 -1.24
C CYS A 87 -14.85 -2.62 -1.33
N SER A 88 -15.63 -2.87 -0.27
CA SER A 88 -16.98 -2.33 -0.10
C SER A 88 -17.09 -1.49 1.17
N SER A 89 -17.96 -0.47 1.14
CA SER A 89 -18.12 0.48 2.24
C SER A 89 -18.46 -0.20 3.57
N GLU A 90 -19.22 -1.30 3.54
CA GLU A 90 -19.55 -2.09 4.73
C GLU A 90 -18.30 -2.71 5.36
N VAL A 91 -17.49 -3.41 4.57
CA VAL A 91 -16.29 -4.09 5.08
C VAL A 91 -15.29 -3.05 5.59
N ILE A 92 -15.13 -1.94 4.88
CA ILE A 92 -14.27 -0.82 5.30
C ILE A 92 -14.78 -0.20 6.61
N SER A 93 -16.08 0.07 6.74
CA SER A 93 -16.68 0.60 7.97
C SER A 93 -16.42 -0.32 9.15
N ASN A 94 -16.61 -1.63 8.97
CA ASN A 94 -16.36 -2.63 10.02
C ASN A 94 -14.87 -2.69 10.40
N ARG A 95 -13.94 -2.59 9.44
CA ARG A 95 -12.49 -2.49 9.72
C ARG A 95 -12.16 -1.24 10.54
N LEU A 96 -12.74 -0.08 10.18
CA LEU A 96 -12.55 1.16 10.92
C LEU A 96 -13.09 1.05 12.36
N LYS A 97 -14.27 0.42 12.55
CA LYS A 97 -14.83 0.17 13.89
C LYS A 97 -13.88 -0.64 14.76
N VAL A 98 -13.30 -1.73 14.23
CA VAL A 98 -12.34 -2.56 14.96
C VAL A 98 -11.09 -1.75 15.35
N LEU A 99 -10.52 -0.99 14.41
CA LEU A 99 -9.36 -0.13 14.68
C LEU A 99 -9.65 0.91 15.77
N LEU A 100 -10.84 1.52 15.74
CA LEU A 100 -11.28 2.49 16.75
C LEU A 100 -11.53 1.84 18.12
N GLN A 101 -12.13 0.65 18.17
CA GLN A 101 -12.35 -0.11 19.41
C GLN A 101 -11.03 -0.49 20.07
N MET A 102 -10.07 -1.03 19.31
CA MET A 102 -8.72 -1.33 19.82
C MET A 102 -8.03 -0.06 20.33
N SER A 103 -8.16 1.05 19.60
CA SER A 103 -7.58 2.31 20.02
C SER A 103 -8.16 2.82 21.34
N LEU A 104 -9.46 2.64 21.59
CA LEU A 104 -10.09 3.06 22.83
C LEU A 104 -9.49 2.32 24.03
N VAL A 105 -9.32 1.00 23.91
CA VAL A 105 -8.68 0.16 24.94
C VAL A 105 -7.24 0.62 25.20
N LEU A 106 -6.46 0.87 24.15
CA LEU A 106 -5.07 1.31 24.26
C LEU A 106 -4.95 2.71 24.89
N VAL A 107 -5.81 3.66 24.53
CA VAL A 107 -5.82 4.99 25.14
C VAL A 107 -6.08 4.88 26.65
N HIS A 108 -7.04 4.03 27.05
CA HIS A 108 -7.36 3.82 28.46
C HIS A 108 -6.21 3.14 29.23
N GLY A 109 -5.64 2.07 28.67
CA GLY A 109 -4.59 1.28 29.33
C GLY A 109 -3.24 1.99 29.40
N LEU A 110 -2.85 2.69 28.32
CA LEU A 110 -1.54 3.36 28.24
C LEU A 110 -1.56 4.79 28.79
N ARG A 111 -2.74 5.40 28.95
CA ARG A 111 -2.91 6.83 29.30
C ARG A 111 -2.12 7.76 28.37
N LYS A 112 -1.99 7.36 27.10
CA LYS A 112 -1.29 8.10 26.04
C LYS A 112 -2.18 8.25 24.80
N PRO A 113 -2.00 9.31 24.01
CA PRO A 113 -2.62 9.42 22.70
C PRO A 113 -2.26 8.24 21.80
N VAL A 114 -3.18 7.81 20.95
CA VAL A 114 -2.96 6.74 19.96
C VAL A 114 -3.08 7.31 18.54
N VAL A 115 -2.03 7.14 17.74
CA VAL A 115 -1.99 7.41 16.30
C VAL A 115 -2.49 6.16 15.59
N ARG A 116 -3.47 6.31 14.69
CA ARG A 116 -4.16 5.19 14.02
C ARG A 116 -3.76 5.17 12.55
N VAL A 117 -3.24 4.04 12.07
CA VAL A 117 -2.84 3.83 10.68
C VAL A 117 -3.53 2.61 10.13
N GLY A 118 -4.29 2.80 9.05
CA GLY A 118 -4.98 1.73 8.36
C GLY A 118 -4.07 1.00 7.37
N ARG A 119 -4.24 -0.33 7.24
CA ARG A 119 -3.79 -1.09 6.07
C ARG A 119 -4.98 -1.27 5.12
N PHE A 120 -5.28 -0.23 4.36
CA PHE A 120 -6.31 -0.20 3.32
C PHE A 120 -5.99 0.90 2.29
N ALA A 121 -6.72 0.93 1.16
CA ALA A 121 -6.55 1.86 0.05
C ALA A 121 -5.20 1.74 -0.69
N GLY A 122 -4.66 0.53 -0.82
CA GLY A 122 -3.46 0.31 -1.64
C GLY A 122 -2.72 -1.01 -1.42
N GLN A 123 -3.15 -1.87 -0.49
CA GLN A 123 -2.50 -3.14 -0.17
C GLN A 123 -2.94 -4.24 -1.15
N TYR A 124 -2.86 -3.98 -2.45
CA TYR A 124 -3.30 -4.90 -3.52
C TYR A 124 -2.17 -5.73 -4.14
N ALA A 125 -0.94 -5.61 -3.63
CA ALA A 125 0.22 -6.40 -4.08
C ALA A 125 0.68 -7.36 -2.97
N LYS A 126 1.16 -8.55 -3.37
CA LYS A 126 1.68 -9.59 -2.48
C LYS A 126 3.02 -10.12 -2.97
N PRO A 127 4.07 -10.13 -2.11
CA PRO A 127 5.29 -10.84 -2.45
C PRO A 127 5.04 -12.36 -2.47
N ARG A 128 5.81 -13.08 -3.29
CA ARG A 128 5.73 -14.53 -3.45
C ARG A 128 7.12 -15.14 -3.38
N SER A 129 7.20 -16.33 -2.79
CA SER A 129 8.43 -17.12 -2.73
C SER A 129 8.87 -17.65 -4.09
N ALA A 130 7.93 -17.91 -5.00
CA ALA A 130 8.17 -18.43 -6.34
C ALA A 130 7.34 -17.66 -7.39
N ASP A 131 7.90 -17.52 -8.60
CA ASP A 131 7.24 -16.86 -9.73
C ASP A 131 6.05 -17.64 -10.28
N THR A 132 6.04 -18.96 -10.09
CA THR A 132 5.01 -19.87 -10.58
C THR A 132 4.44 -20.74 -9.48
N GLU A 133 3.25 -21.27 -9.72
CA GLU A 133 2.49 -22.18 -8.88
C GLU A 133 2.00 -23.35 -9.74
N THR A 134 2.12 -24.57 -9.23
CA THR A 134 1.71 -25.78 -9.93
C THR A 134 0.58 -26.48 -9.18
N ILE A 135 -0.56 -26.66 -9.84
CA ILE A 135 -1.73 -27.35 -9.28
C ILE A 135 -2.22 -28.35 -10.33
N GLY A 136 -2.40 -29.62 -9.93
CA GLY A 136 -2.91 -30.66 -10.83
C GLY A 136 -2.08 -30.87 -12.10
N GLY A 137 -0.76 -30.64 -12.03
CA GLY A 137 0.16 -30.78 -13.17
C GLY A 137 0.23 -29.57 -14.11
N VAL A 138 -0.57 -28.53 -13.88
CA VAL A 138 -0.53 -27.28 -14.65
C VAL A 138 0.27 -26.24 -13.88
N THR A 139 1.22 -25.57 -14.54
CA THR A 139 2.05 -24.51 -13.95
C THR A 139 1.66 -23.15 -14.52
N LEU A 140 1.28 -22.22 -13.64
CA LEU A 140 0.89 -20.84 -13.98
C LEU A 140 1.68 -19.82 -13.16
N PRO A 141 1.72 -18.54 -13.54
CA PRO A 141 2.26 -17.49 -12.68
C PRO A 141 1.57 -17.48 -11.31
N SER A 142 2.35 -17.22 -10.27
CA SER A 142 1.83 -17.02 -8.92
C SER A 142 0.90 -15.80 -8.89
N TYR A 143 -0.22 -15.92 -8.16
CA TYR A 143 -1.04 -14.76 -7.82
C TYR A 143 -0.24 -13.76 -6.96
N ARG A 144 -0.04 -12.55 -7.46
CA ARG A 144 0.78 -11.48 -6.86
C ARG A 144 -0.07 -10.33 -6.29
N GLY A 145 -1.36 -10.58 -6.08
CA GLY A 145 -2.32 -9.59 -5.61
C GLY A 145 -3.08 -8.92 -6.76
N ASP A 146 -4.26 -8.38 -6.44
CA ASP A 146 -5.22 -7.88 -7.42
C ASP A 146 -4.71 -6.74 -8.29
N MET A 147 -3.69 -5.99 -7.84
CA MET A 147 -3.02 -4.95 -8.64
C MET A 147 -2.18 -5.53 -9.79
N VAL A 148 -1.81 -6.81 -9.72
CA VAL A 148 -0.95 -7.48 -10.71
C VAL A 148 -1.75 -8.45 -11.58
N ASN A 149 -2.40 -9.44 -10.95
CA ASN A 149 -3.14 -10.50 -11.65
C ASN A 149 -4.31 -11.01 -10.77
N GLY A 150 -5.15 -11.87 -11.31
CA GLY A 150 -6.35 -12.41 -10.66
C GLY A 150 -6.07 -13.62 -9.76
N PRO A 151 -6.93 -13.87 -8.76
CA PRO A 151 -6.75 -14.97 -7.81
C PRO A 151 -7.06 -16.35 -8.43
N SER A 152 -7.95 -16.41 -9.42
CA SER A 152 -8.35 -17.64 -10.11
C SER A 152 -7.15 -18.36 -10.71
N PHE A 153 -7.15 -19.70 -10.65
CA PHE A 153 -6.07 -20.53 -11.20
C PHE A 153 -6.36 -20.90 -12.66
N ASP A 154 -6.30 -19.91 -13.52
CA ASP A 154 -6.42 -20.07 -14.97
C ASP A 154 -5.44 -19.14 -15.70
N PRO A 155 -5.03 -19.47 -16.95
CA PRO A 155 -4.01 -18.71 -17.67
C PRO A 155 -4.33 -17.22 -17.82
N GLU A 156 -5.59 -16.89 -18.11
CA GLU A 156 -6.03 -15.51 -18.34
C GLU A 156 -6.00 -14.70 -17.05
N ALA A 157 -6.53 -15.24 -15.96
CA ALA A 157 -6.51 -14.58 -14.66
C ALA A 157 -5.07 -14.42 -14.14
N ARG A 158 -4.18 -15.41 -14.35
CA ARG A 158 -2.80 -15.36 -13.83
C ARG A 158 -1.85 -14.49 -14.66
N ARG A 159 -2.23 -14.08 -15.88
CA ARG A 159 -1.47 -13.13 -16.69
C ARG A 159 -1.39 -11.76 -15.99
N PRO A 160 -0.18 -11.20 -15.76
CA PRO A 160 -0.03 -9.84 -15.26
C PRO A 160 -0.66 -8.83 -16.23
N ASP A 161 -1.54 -7.98 -15.70
CA ASP A 161 -2.29 -6.98 -16.46
C ASP A 161 -2.03 -5.59 -15.85
N PRO A 162 -1.36 -4.67 -16.58
CA PRO A 162 -1.04 -3.36 -16.04
C PRO A 162 -2.30 -2.53 -15.75
N ARG A 163 -3.43 -2.74 -16.45
CA ARG A 163 -4.68 -1.98 -16.23
C ARG A 163 -5.24 -2.16 -14.83
N ARG A 164 -4.89 -3.25 -14.15
CA ARG A 164 -5.22 -3.48 -12.73
C ARG A 164 -4.64 -2.40 -11.79
N MET A 165 -3.56 -1.72 -12.16
CA MET A 165 -3.05 -0.58 -11.40
C MET A 165 -4.00 0.62 -11.41
N VAL A 166 -4.58 0.94 -12.57
CA VAL A 166 -5.61 2.00 -12.68
C VAL A 166 -6.85 1.60 -11.89
N LYS A 167 -7.26 0.33 -12.00
CA LYS A 167 -8.39 -0.19 -11.20
C LYS A 167 -8.12 -0.04 -9.70
N ALA A 168 -6.93 -0.40 -9.22
CA ALA A 168 -6.55 -0.23 -7.83
C ALA A 168 -6.60 1.23 -7.35
N MET A 169 -6.27 2.20 -8.21
CA MET A 169 -6.38 3.63 -7.87
C MET A 169 -7.84 4.13 -7.85
N ARG A 170 -8.73 3.51 -8.61
CA ARG A 170 -10.15 3.90 -8.71
C ARG A 170 -11.03 3.21 -7.66
N VAL A 171 -10.70 1.98 -7.28
CA VAL A 171 -11.40 1.22 -6.24
C VAL A 171 -10.97 1.78 -4.89
N ARG A 172 -11.74 2.78 -4.43
CA ARG A 172 -11.51 3.53 -3.19
C ARG A 172 -12.63 3.28 -2.18
N PRO A 173 -12.28 3.20 -0.87
CA PRO A 173 -13.25 3.17 0.22
C PRO A 173 -14.20 4.36 0.25
#